data_AF-A0A815QRN6-F1
#
_entry.id   AF-A0A815QRN6-F1
#
_cell.length_a   1.000
_cell.length_b   1.000
_cell.length_c   1.000
_cell.angle_alpha   90.00
_cell.angle_beta   90.00
_cell.angle_gamma   90.00
#
_symmetry.space_group_name_H-M   'P 1'
#
loop_
_entity.id
_entity.type
_entity.pdbx_description
1 polymer ?
#
loop_
_entity_poly.entity_id
_entity_poly.type
_entity_poly.pdbx_seq_one_letter_code
_entity_poly.pdbx_strand_id
1 'polypeptide(L)'
;MNAFETELGVLTEIAKAVDEMGWLLPTDVQSEAIPMILDGGDVLMAVETGSGKTGAFCLPILQILHETLRDIQEGNKGPRARKQATIDTDGLTCQSQDQRIWNGARSTKGVKGKDKLYYFEITQTDPNGIARVGWSVPTATLDLGTDNQGFVYGGTGKKSFAKQFDDYDETFGVNDTIGSMIDLD
;
A
#
# COMPACT_ATOMS: atom_id res chain seq x y z
N MET A 1 11.56 13.59 -17.19
CA MET A 1 11.32 12.53 -16.20
C MET A 1 12.68 12.02 -15.77
N ASN A 2 13.04 12.27 -14.52
CA ASN A 2 14.29 11.79 -13.93
C ASN A 2 13.99 10.60 -13.00
N ALA A 3 15.05 9.94 -12.50
CA ALA A 3 14.90 8.73 -11.68
C ALA A 3 14.06 8.95 -10.41
N PHE A 4 14.07 10.16 -9.83
CA PHE A 4 13.23 10.48 -8.66
C PHE A 4 11.74 10.34 -8.95
N GLU A 5 11.28 10.76 -10.13
CA GLU A 5 9.88 10.68 -10.54
C GLU A 5 9.48 9.24 -10.93
N THR A 6 10.30 8.56 -11.74
CA THR A 6 9.94 7.26 -12.32
C THR A 6 10.19 6.08 -11.41
N GLU A 7 11.17 6.16 -10.51
CA GLU A 7 11.60 5.04 -9.69
C GLU A 7 11.23 5.21 -8.21
N LEU A 8 11.19 6.46 -7.71
CA LEU A 8 10.98 6.73 -6.28
C LEU A 8 9.60 7.29 -5.92
N GLY A 9 8.72 7.51 -6.92
CA GLY A 9 7.36 8.01 -6.69
C GLY A 9 7.28 9.48 -6.26
N VAL A 10 8.33 10.26 -6.51
CA VAL A 10 8.38 11.70 -6.18
C VAL A 10 7.53 12.52 -7.15
N LEU A 11 6.81 13.52 -6.65
CA LEU A 11 6.02 14.46 -7.46
C LEU A 11 6.86 15.15 -8.53
N THR A 12 6.27 15.35 -9.71
CA THR A 12 6.91 15.95 -10.89
C THR A 12 7.56 17.31 -10.59
N GLU A 13 6.93 18.14 -9.75
CA GLU A 13 7.44 19.46 -9.37
C GLU A 13 8.73 19.36 -8.55
N ILE A 14 8.78 18.42 -7.62
CA ILE A 14 9.97 18.15 -6.79
C ILE A 14 11.06 17.52 -7.65
N ALA A 15 10.69 16.57 -8.50
CA ALA A 15 11.59 15.94 -9.45
C ALA A 15 12.28 16.97 -10.37
N LYS A 16 11.54 17.96 -10.89
CA LYS A 16 12.12 19.07 -11.66
C LYS A 16 13.07 19.93 -10.84
N ALA A 17 12.69 20.27 -9.60
CA ALA A 17 13.54 21.08 -8.73
C ALA A 17 14.87 20.39 -8.42
N VAL A 18 14.88 19.07 -8.17
CA VAL A 18 16.14 18.34 -7.93
C VAL A 18 16.99 18.23 -9.20
N ASP A 19 16.38 18.13 -10.37
CA ASP A 19 17.08 18.16 -11.67
C ASP A 19 17.78 19.52 -11.90
N GLU A 20 17.09 20.62 -11.62
CA GLU A 20 17.64 21.98 -11.67
C GLU A 20 18.79 22.20 -10.66
N MET A 21 18.73 21.50 -9.52
CA MET A 21 19.82 21.47 -8.53
C MET A 21 21.00 20.58 -8.96
N GLY A 22 20.89 19.88 -10.09
CA GLY A 22 21.92 18.99 -10.63
C GLY A 22 21.96 17.60 -9.98
N TRP A 23 20.87 17.18 -9.33
CA TRP A 23 20.75 15.84 -8.76
C TRP A 23 20.28 14.85 -9.82
N LEU A 24 21.23 14.37 -10.62
CA LEU A 24 20.94 13.52 -11.78
C LEU A 24 20.39 12.14 -11.41
N LEU A 25 20.87 11.56 -10.29
CA LEU A 25 20.48 10.24 -9.79
C LEU A 25 20.32 10.29 -8.26
N PRO A 26 19.36 9.55 -7.70
CA PRO A 26 19.25 9.40 -6.26
C PRO A 26 20.46 8.64 -5.70
N THR A 27 20.84 8.96 -4.47
CA THR A 27 21.83 8.17 -3.74
C THR A 27 21.21 6.86 -3.24
N ASP A 28 22.04 5.88 -2.85
CA ASP A 28 21.54 4.58 -2.34
C ASP A 28 20.56 4.76 -1.18
N VAL A 29 20.92 5.60 -0.20
CA VAL A 29 20.07 5.90 0.95
C VAL A 29 18.77 6.61 0.57
N GLN A 30 18.78 7.45 -0.48
CA GLN A 30 17.58 8.10 -1.00
C GLN A 30 16.66 7.07 -1.69
N SER A 31 17.24 6.19 -2.48
CA SER A 31 16.52 5.16 -3.24
C SER A 31 15.80 4.18 -2.34
N GLU A 32 16.41 3.83 -1.19
CA GLU A 32 15.78 2.96 -0.21
C GLU A 32 14.74 3.70 0.66
N ALA A 33 15.08 4.89 1.15
CA ALA A 33 14.27 5.55 2.17
C ALA A 33 13.07 6.31 1.62
N ILE A 34 13.20 6.97 0.45
CA ILE A 34 12.14 7.83 -0.09
C ILE A 34 10.84 7.04 -0.31
N PRO A 35 10.84 5.88 -0.99
CA PRO A 35 9.63 5.09 -1.17
C PRO A 35 9.04 4.62 0.17
N MET A 36 9.88 4.17 1.10
CA MET A 36 9.44 3.70 2.42
C MET A 36 8.74 4.81 3.23
N ILE A 37 9.23 6.05 3.16
CA ILE A 37 8.61 7.19 3.84
C ILE A 37 7.29 7.57 3.17
N LEU A 38 7.24 7.61 1.83
CA LEU A 38 6.01 7.90 1.07
C LEU A 38 4.91 6.84 1.33
N ASP A 39 5.30 5.58 1.51
CA ASP A 39 4.39 4.48 1.87
C ASP A 39 3.87 4.54 3.33
N GLY A 40 4.31 5.54 4.10
CA GLY A 40 3.94 5.76 5.50
C GLY A 40 4.73 4.91 6.50
N GLY A 41 5.91 4.41 6.12
CA GLY A 41 6.81 3.67 7.00
C GLY A 41 7.55 4.55 8.00
N ASP A 42 7.93 3.97 9.13
CA ASP A 42 8.87 4.58 10.08
C ASP A 42 10.30 4.14 9.70
N VAL A 43 11.17 5.11 9.41
CA VAL A 43 12.47 4.86 8.77
C VAL A 43 13.61 5.42 9.62
N LEU A 44 14.56 4.55 9.95
CA LEU A 44 15.82 4.89 10.59
C LEU A 44 16.98 4.68 9.59
N MET A 45 17.76 5.73 9.34
CA MET A 45 18.88 5.70 8.41
C MET A 45 20.21 5.91 9.14
N ALA A 46 21.16 5.00 8.96
CA ALA A 46 22.50 5.08 9.54
C ALA A 46 23.56 4.97 8.44
N VAL A 47 24.02 6.12 7.95
CA VAL A 47 25.00 6.19 6.84
C VAL A 47 25.97 7.36 7.11
N GLU A 48 27.11 7.43 6.42
CA GLU A 48 28.08 8.51 6.59
C GLU A 48 27.56 9.91 6.16
N THR A 49 28.21 10.96 6.64
CA THR A 49 27.87 12.34 6.25
C THR A 49 28.20 12.56 4.78
N GLY A 50 27.32 13.24 4.04
CA GLY A 50 27.49 13.50 2.61
C GLY A 50 26.75 12.52 1.69
N SER A 51 26.27 11.39 2.20
CA SER A 51 25.58 10.38 1.36
C SER A 51 24.13 10.74 0.99
N GLY A 52 23.67 11.95 1.28
CA GLY A 52 22.33 12.42 0.85
C GLY A 52 21.17 12.18 1.81
N LYS A 53 21.42 11.79 3.08
CA LYS A 53 20.38 11.57 4.12
C LYS A 53 19.39 12.73 4.28
N THR A 54 19.86 13.97 4.14
CA THR A 54 18.99 15.15 4.24
C THR A 54 17.95 15.15 3.11
N GLY A 55 18.38 14.92 1.87
CA GLY A 55 17.45 14.77 0.74
C GLY A 55 16.50 13.58 0.91
N ALA A 56 17.00 12.46 1.45
CA ALA A 56 16.22 11.26 1.70
C ALA A 56 15.01 11.49 2.64
N PHE A 57 15.16 12.37 3.65
CA PHE A 57 14.02 12.78 4.48
C PHE A 57 13.24 13.95 3.88
N CYS A 58 13.92 15.00 3.39
CA CYS A 58 13.26 16.25 3.02
C CYS A 58 12.35 16.11 1.80
N LEU A 59 12.77 15.39 0.76
CA LEU A 59 11.98 15.23 -0.46
C LEU A 59 10.59 14.60 -0.21
N PRO A 60 10.48 13.43 0.45
CA PRO A 60 9.18 12.84 0.72
C PRO A 60 8.36 13.63 1.74
N ILE A 61 9.01 14.28 2.73
CA ILE A 61 8.29 15.14 3.70
C ILE A 61 7.66 16.36 2.99
N LEU A 62 8.37 17.00 2.06
CA LEU A 62 7.84 18.13 1.30
C LEU A 62 6.62 17.73 0.47
N GLN A 63 6.67 16.55 -0.15
CA GLN A 63 5.55 15.98 -0.89
C GLN A 63 4.34 15.72 0.03
N ILE A 64 4.53 15.01 1.13
CA ILE A 64 3.48 14.71 2.11
C ILE A 64 2.83 16.01 2.62
N LEU A 65 3.64 17.02 2.91
CA LEU A 65 3.14 18.33 3.36
C LEU A 65 2.34 19.03 2.26
N HIS A 66 2.82 19.02 1.02
CA HIS A 66 2.14 19.64 -0.10
C HIS A 66 0.75 19.02 -0.33
N GLU A 67 0.69 17.69 -0.40
CA GLU A 67 -0.54 16.93 -0.55
C GLU A 67 -1.49 17.20 0.63
N THR A 68 -0.96 17.20 1.86
CA THR A 68 -1.72 17.53 3.07
C THR A 68 -2.36 18.91 3.01
N LEU A 69 -1.60 19.93 2.58
CA LEU A 69 -2.11 21.30 2.49
C LEU A 69 -3.16 21.44 1.39
N ARG A 70 -3.00 20.72 0.27
CA ARG A 70 -3.99 20.70 -0.82
C ARG A 70 -5.31 20.09 -0.36
N ASP A 71 -5.26 18.96 0.34
CA ASP A 71 -6.45 18.32 0.91
C ASP A 71 -7.22 19.28 1.83
N ILE A 72 -6.50 19.97 2.72
CA ILE A 72 -7.10 20.94 3.65
C ILE A 72 -7.81 22.07 2.90
N GLN A 73 -7.20 22.59 1.82
CA GLN A 73 -7.78 23.66 1.01
C GLN A 73 -9.05 23.22 0.26
N GLU A 74 -9.07 21.96 -0.19
CA GLU A 74 -10.21 21.35 -0.88
C GLU A 74 -11.33 20.92 0.10
N GLY A 75 -11.16 21.12 1.41
CA GLY A 75 -12.12 20.73 2.44
C GLY A 75 -12.09 19.24 2.78
N ASN A 76 -11.13 18.50 2.22
CA ASN A 76 -10.81 17.15 2.64
C ASN A 76 -10.06 17.22 3.98
N LYS A 77 -10.62 16.64 5.04
CA LYS A 77 -9.91 16.53 6.32
C LYS A 77 -8.62 15.73 6.05
N GLY A 78 -7.47 16.41 6.20
CA GLY A 78 -6.14 16.02 5.68
C GLY A 78 -5.66 14.60 5.98
N PRO A 79 -4.56 14.17 5.35
CA PRO A 79 -4.24 12.77 5.18
C PRO A 79 -3.61 12.23 6.47
N ARG A 80 -4.36 11.39 7.16
CA ARG A 80 -3.85 10.03 7.21
C ARG A 80 -4.14 9.50 5.83
N ALA A 81 -3.14 9.11 5.05
CA ALA A 81 -3.37 8.30 3.87
C ALA A 81 -4.28 7.16 4.34
N ARG A 82 -5.58 7.30 4.08
CA ARG A 82 -6.52 6.27 4.42
C ARG A 82 -6.15 5.23 3.39
N LYS A 83 -5.35 4.23 3.81
CA LYS A 83 -5.14 2.98 3.09
C LYS A 83 -6.48 2.24 3.02
N GLN A 84 -7.53 2.93 2.57
CA GLN A 84 -8.91 2.54 2.68
C GLN A 84 -9.53 2.63 1.30
N ALA A 85 -9.97 1.49 0.79
CA ALA A 85 -10.72 1.44 -0.46
C ALA A 85 -12.04 2.21 -0.31
N THR A 86 -12.52 2.77 -1.42
CA THR A 86 -13.89 3.31 -1.50
C THR A 86 -14.86 2.14 -1.52
N ILE A 87 -15.93 2.22 -0.73
CA ILE A 87 -16.98 1.21 -0.67
C ILE A 87 -18.22 1.78 -1.34
N ASP A 88 -18.84 1.02 -2.24
CA ASP A 88 -20.09 1.40 -2.89
C ASP A 88 -21.27 1.36 -1.90
N THR A 89 -22.41 1.90 -2.30
CA THR A 89 -23.65 2.00 -1.53
C THR A 89 -24.24 0.64 -1.15
N ASP A 90 -23.88 -0.43 -1.86
CA ASP A 90 -24.25 -1.81 -1.51
C ASP A 90 -23.51 -2.33 -0.26
N GLY A 91 -22.39 -1.69 0.12
CA GLY A 91 -21.53 -2.12 1.21
C GLY A 91 -20.68 -3.36 0.92
N LEU A 92 -20.67 -3.84 -0.33
CA LEU A 92 -20.04 -5.10 -0.76
C LEU A 92 -18.98 -4.87 -1.84
N THR A 93 -19.17 -3.88 -2.70
CA THR A 93 -18.22 -3.54 -3.75
C THR A 93 -17.19 -2.54 -3.22
N CYS A 94 -15.90 -2.86 -3.36
CA CYS A 94 -14.81 -1.97 -2.98
C CYS A 94 -13.86 -1.69 -4.15
N GLN A 95 -13.34 -0.47 -4.22
CA GLN A 95 -12.41 -0.05 -5.28
C GLN A 95 -11.33 0.92 -4.77
N SER A 96 -10.18 0.89 -5.43
CA SER A 96 -9.11 1.88 -5.29
C SER A 96 -8.71 2.36 -6.68
N GLN A 97 -8.69 3.68 -6.89
CA GLN A 97 -8.23 4.28 -8.14
C GLN A 97 -6.77 4.75 -8.08
N ASP A 98 -6.19 4.75 -6.88
CA ASP A 98 -4.78 5.10 -6.72
C ASP A 98 -3.90 3.95 -7.22
N GLN A 99 -3.03 4.26 -8.18
CA GLN A 99 -2.12 3.30 -8.82
C GLN A 99 -0.77 3.20 -8.09
N ARG A 100 -0.50 4.07 -7.12
CA ARG A 100 0.79 4.18 -6.42
C ARG A 100 0.78 3.43 -5.09
N ILE A 101 -0.37 3.36 -4.44
CA ILE A 101 -0.49 2.80 -3.09
C ILE A 101 -1.53 1.67 -3.00
N TRP A 102 -1.28 0.74 -2.07
CA TRP A 102 -2.26 -0.25 -1.67
C TRP A 102 -3.28 0.34 -0.69
N ASN A 103 -4.55 0.27 -1.07
CA ASN A 103 -5.69 0.62 -0.23
C ASN A 103 -6.47 -0.65 0.12
N GLY A 104 -6.75 -0.88 1.40
CA GLY A 104 -7.45 -2.08 1.87
C GLY A 104 -8.80 -1.77 2.50
N ALA A 105 -9.59 -2.81 2.74
CA ALA A 105 -10.81 -2.72 3.53
C ALA A 105 -10.91 -3.96 4.41
N ARG A 106 -11.69 -3.85 5.48
CA ARG A 106 -12.09 -5.00 6.31
C ARG A 106 -13.59 -4.97 6.47
N SER A 107 -14.17 -6.17 6.61
CA SER A 107 -15.57 -6.31 6.97
C SER A 107 -15.84 -5.67 8.34
N THR A 108 -17.11 -5.33 8.59
CA THR A 108 -17.52 -4.71 9.85
C THR A 108 -17.58 -5.69 11.03
N LYS A 109 -17.48 -6.99 10.77
CA LYS A 109 -17.62 -8.06 11.77
C LYS A 109 -16.48 -9.06 11.64
N GLY A 110 -15.82 -9.34 12.77
CA GLY A 110 -14.90 -10.46 12.91
C GLY A 110 -15.64 -11.78 13.17
N VAL A 111 -14.93 -12.88 12.97
CA VAL A 111 -15.37 -14.25 13.25
C VAL A 111 -14.74 -14.76 14.54
N LYS A 112 -15.46 -15.63 15.29
CA LYS A 112 -14.97 -16.21 16.55
C LYS A 112 -15.73 -17.48 16.92
N GLY A 113 -15.03 -18.38 17.63
CA GLY A 113 -15.62 -19.57 18.25
C GLY A 113 -14.90 -20.83 17.80
N LYS A 114 -14.77 -21.78 18.72
CA LYS A 114 -14.27 -23.13 18.45
C LYS A 114 -15.34 -23.96 17.75
N ASP A 115 -14.89 -24.97 17.05
CA ASP A 115 -15.60 -25.92 16.21
C ASP A 115 -16.44 -25.21 15.14
N LYS A 116 -15.86 -24.15 14.53
CA LYS A 116 -16.57 -23.30 13.56
C LYS A 116 -15.75 -22.97 12.33
N LEU A 117 -16.33 -23.35 11.20
CA LEU A 117 -15.90 -22.95 9.88
C LEU A 117 -16.61 -21.65 9.44
N TYR A 118 -15.84 -20.71 8.91
CA TYR A 118 -16.35 -19.51 8.27
C TYR A 118 -15.89 -19.45 6.81
N TYR A 119 -16.76 -18.94 5.94
CA TYR A 119 -16.52 -18.86 4.51
C TYR A 119 -17.09 -17.56 3.95
N PHE A 120 -16.36 -16.96 3.01
CA PHE A 120 -16.86 -15.88 2.16
C PHE A 120 -16.23 -15.95 0.77
N GLU A 121 -16.84 -15.25 -0.18
CA GLU A 121 -16.35 -15.17 -1.55
C GLU A 121 -16.03 -13.72 -1.92
N ILE A 122 -15.03 -13.53 -2.78
CA ILE A 122 -14.77 -12.27 -3.48
C ILE A 122 -14.76 -12.53 -4.97
N THR A 123 -15.39 -11.67 -5.76
CA THR A 123 -15.26 -11.70 -7.22
C THR A 123 -14.49 -10.48 -7.69
N GLN A 124 -13.45 -10.68 -8.50
CA GLN A 124 -12.71 -9.57 -9.09
C GLN A 124 -13.46 -9.04 -10.32
N THR A 125 -13.75 -7.74 -10.33
CA THR A 125 -14.56 -7.10 -11.37
C THR A 125 -13.76 -6.21 -12.32
N ASP A 126 -12.54 -5.82 -11.95
CA ASP A 126 -11.65 -5.00 -12.77
C ASP A 126 -10.62 -5.88 -13.52
N PRO A 127 -10.57 -5.84 -14.87
CA PRO A 127 -9.59 -6.58 -15.67
C PRO A 127 -8.14 -6.14 -15.47
N ASN A 128 -7.89 -4.92 -15.02
CA ASN A 128 -6.55 -4.38 -14.84
C ASN A 128 -6.18 -4.23 -13.35
N GLY A 129 -7.12 -4.51 -12.45
CA GLY A 129 -6.90 -4.44 -11.01
C GLY A 129 -6.01 -5.58 -10.52
N ILE A 130 -5.28 -5.32 -9.44
CA ILE A 130 -4.59 -6.35 -8.67
C ILE A 130 -5.17 -6.31 -7.26
N ALA A 131 -5.57 -7.46 -6.74
CA ALA A 131 -6.15 -7.58 -5.41
C ALA A 131 -5.42 -8.63 -4.56
N ARG A 132 -5.46 -8.42 -3.24
CA ARG A 132 -5.13 -9.40 -2.22
C ARG A 132 -6.35 -9.58 -1.32
N VAL A 133 -6.70 -10.82 -1.03
CA VAL A 133 -7.89 -11.19 -0.26
C VAL A 133 -7.52 -12.19 0.84
N GLY A 134 -8.20 -12.12 1.98
CA GLY A 134 -7.97 -13.07 3.07
C GLY A 134 -8.45 -12.56 4.43
N TRP A 135 -7.74 -12.96 5.48
CA TRP A 135 -8.13 -12.73 6.87
C TRP A 135 -7.05 -11.94 7.61
N SER A 136 -7.47 -11.09 8.54
CA SER A 136 -6.56 -10.39 9.44
C SER A 136 -7.21 -10.10 10.79
N VAL A 137 -6.38 -9.92 11.83
CA VAL A 137 -6.85 -9.40 13.12
C VAL A 137 -7.06 -7.89 13.05
N PRO A 138 -7.86 -7.28 13.95
CA PRO A 138 -8.18 -5.84 13.89
C PRO A 138 -6.98 -4.89 13.98
N THR A 139 -5.87 -5.33 14.56
CA THR A 139 -4.65 -4.53 14.69
C THR A 139 -3.77 -4.54 13.44
N ALA A 140 -4.04 -5.42 12.48
CA ALA A 140 -3.26 -5.50 11.25
C ALA A 140 -3.41 -4.23 10.40
N THR A 141 -2.38 -3.94 9.60
CA THR A 141 -2.40 -2.94 8.53
C THR A 141 -3.43 -3.29 7.45
N LEU A 142 -3.93 -2.28 6.74
CA LEU A 142 -4.80 -2.47 5.58
C LEU A 142 -4.03 -2.79 4.29
N ASP A 143 -2.70 -2.66 4.30
CA ASP A 143 -1.80 -3.21 3.29
C ASP A 143 -1.58 -4.72 3.56
N LEU A 144 -2.63 -5.51 3.36
CA LEU A 144 -2.71 -6.85 3.91
C LEU A 144 -1.56 -7.77 3.45
N GLY A 145 -0.96 -8.50 4.39
CA GLY A 145 0.17 -9.42 4.13
C GLY A 145 1.55 -8.80 4.37
N THR A 146 1.64 -7.48 4.62
CA THR A 146 2.91 -6.82 4.94
C THR A 146 3.25 -6.79 6.43
N ASP A 147 2.41 -7.35 7.28
CA ASP A 147 2.66 -7.56 8.71
C ASP A 147 2.42 -9.01 9.10
N ASN A 148 2.73 -9.37 10.35
CA ASN A 148 2.55 -10.71 10.88
C ASN A 148 1.13 -10.94 11.46
N GLN A 149 0.14 -10.19 10.98
CA GLN A 149 -1.22 -10.14 11.54
C GLN A 149 -2.32 -10.35 10.50
N GLY A 150 -1.95 -10.55 9.22
CA GLY A 150 -2.88 -10.89 8.14
C GLY A 150 -2.31 -11.94 7.20
N PHE A 151 -3.16 -12.91 6.84
CA PHE A 151 -2.87 -13.92 5.83
C PHE A 151 -3.74 -13.65 4.61
N VAL A 152 -3.10 -13.46 3.45
CA VAL A 152 -3.81 -13.15 2.21
C VAL A 152 -3.25 -13.89 1.02
N TYR A 153 -4.10 -14.05 0.01
CA TYR A 153 -3.81 -14.60 -1.29
C TYR A 153 -4.05 -13.53 -2.35
N GLY A 154 -3.11 -13.38 -3.27
CA GLY A 154 -3.11 -12.32 -4.28
C GLY A 154 -3.32 -12.85 -5.69
N GLY A 155 -3.84 -11.98 -6.57
CA GLY A 155 -4.16 -12.31 -7.97
C GLY A 155 -2.99 -12.86 -8.79
N THR A 156 -1.75 -12.65 -8.34
CA THR A 156 -0.54 -13.19 -8.96
C THR A 156 -0.19 -14.63 -8.53
N GLY A 157 -1.11 -15.36 -7.89
CA GLY A 157 -0.87 -16.74 -7.44
C GLY A 157 0.02 -16.88 -6.21
N LYS A 158 0.15 -15.80 -5.43
CA LYS A 158 1.01 -15.76 -4.25
C LYS A 158 0.22 -15.62 -2.96
N LYS A 159 0.61 -16.37 -1.94
CA LYS A 159 0.20 -16.07 -0.56
C LYS A 159 1.18 -15.08 0.07
N SER A 160 0.71 -14.28 1.01
CA SER A 160 1.58 -13.38 1.75
C SER A 160 1.25 -13.26 3.23
N PHE A 161 2.33 -13.16 4.01
CA PHE A 161 2.35 -13.00 5.46
C PHE A 161 3.69 -12.41 5.87
N ALA A 162 3.70 -11.41 6.77
CA ALA A 162 4.92 -10.79 7.29
C ALA A 162 5.91 -10.29 6.21
N LYS A 163 5.39 -9.69 5.12
CA LYS A 163 6.14 -9.25 3.92
C LYS A 163 6.82 -10.38 3.13
N GLN A 164 6.52 -11.63 3.42
CA GLN A 164 6.96 -12.76 2.61
C GLN A 164 5.87 -13.06 1.58
N PHE A 165 6.28 -13.29 0.33
CA PHE A 165 5.39 -13.53 -0.80
C PHE A 165 5.82 -14.84 -1.47
N ASP A 166 5.09 -15.91 -1.19
CA ASP A 166 5.41 -17.26 -1.65
C ASP A 166 4.42 -17.68 -2.74
N ASP A 167 4.92 -18.38 -3.75
CA ASP A 167 4.05 -19.07 -4.70
C ASP A 167 3.16 -20.07 -3.95
N TYR A 168 1.87 -20.08 -4.27
CA TYR A 168 0.87 -20.84 -3.53
C TYR A 168 -0.07 -21.60 -4.44
N ASP A 169 -0.68 -20.91 -5.40
CA ASP A 169 -1.72 -21.47 -6.26
C ASP A 169 -1.75 -20.69 -7.60
N GLU A 170 -2.84 -20.83 -8.35
CA GLU A 170 -3.03 -20.20 -9.66
C GLU A 170 -3.19 -18.67 -9.59
N THR A 171 -3.06 -17.98 -10.71
CA THR A 171 -3.41 -16.56 -10.81
C THR A 171 -4.93 -16.40 -10.92
N PHE A 172 -5.48 -15.30 -10.42
CA PHE A 172 -6.87 -14.93 -10.65
C PHE A 172 -7.02 -13.51 -11.17
N GLY A 173 -8.08 -13.26 -11.91
CA GLY A 173 -8.39 -11.98 -12.52
C GLY A 173 -9.89 -11.74 -12.66
N VAL A 174 -10.27 -10.94 -13.65
CA VAL A 174 -11.67 -10.53 -13.83
C VAL A 174 -12.60 -11.72 -14.02
N ASN A 175 -13.73 -11.68 -13.31
CA ASN A 175 -14.77 -12.70 -13.22
C ASN A 175 -14.39 -13.98 -12.45
N ASP A 176 -13.17 -14.09 -11.92
CA ASP A 176 -12.84 -15.18 -11.00
C ASP A 176 -13.44 -14.90 -9.61
N THR A 177 -13.99 -15.95 -9.01
CA THR A 177 -14.55 -15.91 -7.65
C THR A 177 -13.66 -16.72 -6.71
N ILE A 178 -13.06 -16.04 -5.74
CA ILE A 178 -12.15 -16.60 -4.76
C ILE A 178 -12.92 -16.90 -3.47
N GLY A 179 -13.01 -18.19 -3.15
CA GLY A 179 -13.51 -18.66 -1.86
C GLY A 179 -12.44 -18.57 -0.78
N SER A 180 -12.76 -17.92 0.33
CA SER A 180 -11.86 -17.76 1.48
C SER A 180 -12.50 -18.40 2.70
N MET A 181 -11.83 -19.44 3.21
CA MET A 181 -12.29 -20.26 4.33
C MET A 181 -11.34 -20.10 5.51
N ILE A 182 -11.87 -20.03 6.73
CA ILE A 182 -11.08 -20.08 7.96
C ILE A 182 -11.73 -21.05 8.94
N ASP A 183 -10.88 -21.88 9.51
CA ASP A 183 -11.19 -22.77 10.63
C ASP A 183 -10.44 -22.25 11.85
N LEU A 184 -11.14 -22.09 12.99
CA LEU A 184 -10.61 -21.42 14.20
C LEU A 184 -10.29 -22.41 15.34
N ASP A 185 -10.21 -23.69 15.01
CA ASP A 185 -10.05 -24.81 15.94
C ASP A 185 -8.61 -25.02 16.43
#